data_AF-A0A7J7H6B0-F1
#
_entry.id   AF-A0A7J7H6B0-F1
#
_cell.length_a   1.000
_cell.length_b   1.000
_cell.length_c   1.000
_cell.angle_alpha   90.00
_cell.angle_beta   90.00
_cell.angle_gamma   90.00
#
_symmetry.space_group_name_H-M   'P 1'
#
loop_
_entity.id
_entity.type
_entity.pdbx_description
1 polymer ?
#
loop_
_entity_poly.entity_id
_entity_poly.type
_entity_poly.pdbx_seq_one_letter_code
_entity_poly.pdbx_strand_id
1 'polypeptide(L)'
;MCRQMNHKPPALQVFLNDLLAINKVCFQVPKGLTSELGIPLNKGNICIAQTSPPGVRKAYLDQFEKELTAFLRSHSEEMIPGGLMVLIFVGSNEDPDYFTRFGPNIWELFAMILNDMVIR
;
A
#
# COMPACT_ATOMS: atom_id res chain seq x y z
N MET A 1 9.50 -4.84 25.33
CA MET A 1 10.65 -4.08 25.85
C MET A 1 11.89 -4.52 25.10
N CYS A 2 12.29 -3.77 24.08
CA CYS A 2 13.62 -3.89 23.45
C CYS A 2 14.29 -2.54 23.59
N ARG A 3 15.23 -2.45 24.52
CA ARG A 3 16.17 -1.34 24.67
C ARG A 3 17.44 -1.71 23.91
N GLN A 4 18.00 -0.70 23.26
CA GLN A 4 19.28 -0.61 22.55
C GLN A 4 19.29 -0.94 21.06
N MET A 5 19.22 0.11 20.26
CA MET A 5 20.33 0.48 19.37
C MET A 5 20.66 1.96 19.59
N ASN A 6 21.76 2.24 20.32
CA ASN A 6 22.32 3.58 20.49
C ASN A 6 23.11 4.01 19.22
N HIS A 7 22.47 3.95 18.06
CA HIS A 7 22.95 4.67 16.89
C HIS A 7 21.95 5.78 16.63
N LYS A 8 22.35 7.05 16.85
CA LYS A 8 21.60 8.19 16.33
C LYS A 8 21.45 7.94 14.83
N PRO A 9 20.22 7.85 14.28
CA PRO A 9 20.05 7.63 12.87
C PRO A 9 20.72 8.78 12.09
N PRO A 10 21.19 8.49 10.86
CA PRO A 10 21.96 9.42 10.05
C PRO A 10 21.19 10.72 9.80
N ALA A 11 21.93 11.80 9.50
CA ALA A 11 21.35 13.09 9.11
C ALA A 11 20.43 12.98 7.87
N LEU A 12 20.59 11.91 7.09
CA LEU A 12 19.74 11.54 5.97
C LEU A 12 19.39 10.07 6.08
N GLN A 13 18.10 9.76 6.16
CA GLN A 13 17.59 8.39 6.10
C GLN A 13 16.72 8.22 4.85
N VAL A 14 17.08 7.26 4.01
CA VAL A 14 16.35 6.92 2.79
C VAL A 14 15.54 5.67 3.07
N PHE A 15 14.22 5.78 2.97
CA PHE A 15 13.34 4.63 3.04
C PHE A 15 12.93 4.25 1.62
N LEU A 16 13.61 3.24 1.11
CA LEU A 16 13.19 2.54 -0.09
C LEU A 16 12.15 1.52 0.34
N ASN A 17 10.94 1.68 -0.15
CA ASN A 17 9.99 0.57 -0.15
C ASN A 17 10.53 -0.38 -1.23
N ASP A 18 11.31 -1.37 -0.81
CA ASP A 18 12.25 -2.11 -1.65
C ASP A 18 11.71 -2.43 -3.06
N LEU A 19 12.47 -1.96 -4.04
CA LEU A 19 12.34 -2.21 -5.46
C LEU A 19 12.36 -3.73 -5.71
N LEU A 20 11.18 -4.35 -5.73
CA LEU A 20 10.81 -5.61 -6.42
C LEU A 20 9.37 -6.05 -6.09
N ALA A 21 8.71 -5.40 -5.13
CA ALA A 21 7.25 -5.48 -4.96
C ALA A 21 6.66 -4.08 -5.13
N ILE A 22 6.29 -3.73 -6.35
CA ILE A 22 5.71 -2.43 -6.78
C ILE A 22 4.39 -2.06 -6.03
N ASN A 23 3.97 -2.83 -5.03
CA ASN A 23 2.67 -2.66 -4.40
C ASN A 23 2.60 -3.17 -2.95
N LYS A 24 3.04 -2.34 -2.01
CA LYS A 24 2.53 -2.44 -0.65
C LYS A 24 2.06 -1.05 -0.20
N VAL A 25 0.91 -0.64 -0.73
CA VAL A 25 0.20 0.58 -0.31
C VAL A 25 -0.21 0.45 1.17
N CYS A 26 -0.48 -0.76 1.66
CA CYS A 26 -0.76 -1.00 3.07
C CYS A 26 0.01 -2.22 3.60
N PHE A 27 0.65 -2.09 4.76
CA PHE A 27 1.28 -3.18 5.50
C PHE A 27 0.27 -4.25 5.92
N GLN A 28 -0.98 -3.85 6.15
CA GLN A 28 -2.10 -4.73 6.49
C GLN A 28 -3.24 -4.60 5.46
N VAL A 29 -4.06 -5.65 5.35
CA VAL A 29 -5.30 -5.58 4.56
C VAL A 29 -6.23 -4.52 5.18
N PRO A 30 -6.73 -3.54 4.39
CA PRO A 30 -7.61 -2.52 4.93
C PRO A 30 -8.86 -3.12 5.57
N LYS A 31 -9.18 -2.69 6.79
CA LYS A 31 -10.34 -3.19 7.54
C LYS A 31 -11.69 -2.93 6.84
N GLY A 32 -11.75 -1.90 5.98
CA GLY A 32 -12.93 -1.55 5.20
C GLY A 32 -13.17 -2.39 3.95
N LEU A 33 -12.45 -3.49 3.74
CA LEU A 33 -12.67 -4.41 2.59
C LEU A 33 -13.63 -5.55 2.88
N THR A 34 -14.12 -5.66 4.11
CA THR A 34 -15.07 -6.68 4.54
C THR A 34 -16.22 -5.99 5.26
N SER A 35 -17.47 -6.38 4.97
CA SER A 35 -18.64 -5.90 5.71
C SER A 35 -18.60 -6.37 7.17
N GLU A 36 -19.44 -5.80 8.03
CA GLU A 36 -19.66 -6.28 9.40
C GLU A 36 -20.05 -7.77 9.48
N LEU A 37 -20.72 -8.29 8.44
CA LEU A 37 -21.11 -9.71 8.33
C LEU A 37 -20.00 -10.62 7.77
N GLY A 38 -18.77 -10.13 7.60
CA GLY A 38 -17.67 -10.92 7.05
C GLY A 38 -17.67 -11.08 5.52
N ILE A 39 -18.58 -10.40 4.80
CA ILE A 39 -18.68 -10.48 3.34
C ILE A 39 -17.57 -9.64 2.68
N PRO A 40 -16.76 -10.21 1.76
CA PRO A 40 -15.78 -9.43 1.00
C PRO A 40 -16.47 -8.39 0.12
N LEU A 41 -15.99 -7.15 0.19
CA LEU A 41 -16.52 -6.02 -0.58
C LEU A 41 -15.82 -5.85 -1.94
N ASN A 42 -14.58 -6.33 -2.08
CA ASN A 42 -13.82 -6.29 -3.34
C ASN A 42 -13.82 -7.65 -4.07
N LYS A 43 -15.01 -8.22 -4.29
CA LYS A 43 -15.14 -9.56 -4.88
C LYS A 43 -14.47 -9.64 -6.26
N GLY A 44 -13.74 -10.73 -6.51
CA GLY A 44 -13.07 -10.98 -7.78
C GLY A 44 -11.74 -10.23 -7.97
N ASN A 45 -11.35 -9.36 -7.02
CA ASN A 45 -10.12 -8.57 -7.10
C ASN A 45 -9.27 -8.76 -5.85
N ILE A 46 -7.95 -8.67 -6.01
CA ILE A 46 -6.96 -8.76 -4.92
C ILE A 46 -6.34 -7.39 -4.57
N CYS A 47 -6.62 -6.37 -5.38
CA CYS A 47 -6.19 -4.98 -5.22
C CYS A 47 -7.32 -4.02 -5.67
N ILE A 48 -7.08 -2.72 -5.62
CA ILE A 48 -7.95 -1.74 -6.30
C ILE A 48 -7.89 -2.03 -7.81
N ALA A 49 -9.05 -2.25 -8.42
CA ALA A 49 -9.22 -2.49 -9.85
C ALA A 49 -10.35 -1.61 -10.40
N GLN A 50 -10.50 -1.53 -11.72
CA GLN A 50 -11.60 -0.78 -12.33
C GLN A 50 -12.99 -1.30 -11.89
N THR A 51 -13.09 -2.60 -11.63
CA THR A 51 -14.33 -3.26 -11.18
C THR A 51 -14.57 -3.12 -9.67
N SER A 52 -13.64 -2.52 -8.92
CA SER A 52 -13.79 -2.34 -7.48
C SER A 52 -14.88 -1.32 -7.15
N PRO A 53 -15.77 -1.62 -6.18
CA PRO A 53 -16.74 -0.63 -5.69
C PRO A 53 -16.07 0.63 -5.11
N PRO A 54 -16.73 1.80 -5.14
CA PRO A 54 -16.14 3.07 -4.66
C PRO A 54 -15.59 3.02 -3.23
N GLY A 55 -16.23 2.24 -2.34
CA GLY A 55 -15.78 2.07 -0.95
C GLY A 55 -14.41 1.40 -0.81
N VAL A 56 -13.98 0.61 -1.80
CA VAL A 56 -12.68 -0.08 -1.79
C VAL A 56 -11.54 0.94 -1.83
N ARG A 57 -11.60 1.91 -2.75
CA ARG A 57 -10.56 2.94 -2.87
C ARG A 57 -10.41 3.73 -1.58
N LYS A 58 -11.54 4.10 -0.96
CA LYS A 58 -11.54 4.78 0.34
C LYS A 58 -10.91 3.93 1.44
N ALA A 59 -11.26 2.65 1.54
CA ALA A 59 -10.68 1.77 2.55
C ALA A 59 -9.15 1.66 2.44
N TYR A 60 -8.62 1.54 1.22
CA TYR A 60 -7.18 1.55 0.99
C TYR A 60 -6.53 2.88 1.36
N LEU A 61 -7.14 4.01 0.99
CA LEU A 61 -6.64 5.33 1.33
C LEU A 61 -6.58 5.54 2.85
N ASP A 62 -7.68 5.25 3.55
CA ASP A 62 -7.78 5.40 5.01
C ASP A 62 -6.71 4.53 5.73
N GLN A 63 -6.43 3.33 5.22
CA GLN A 63 -5.41 2.45 5.77
C GLN A 63 -3.99 2.97 5.48
N PHE A 64 -3.72 3.43 4.26
CA PHE A 64 -2.43 4.02 3.89
C PHE A 64 -2.11 5.25 4.72
N GLU A 65 -3.06 6.19 4.85
CA GLU A 65 -2.87 7.41 5.67
C GLU A 65 -2.56 7.08 7.12
N LYS A 66 -3.31 6.12 7.69
CA LYS A 66 -3.08 5.66 9.06
C LYS A 66 -1.69 5.07 9.24
N GLU A 67 -1.27 4.18 8.35
CA GLU A 67 0.01 3.50 8.44
C GLU A 67 1.19 4.42 8.16
N LEU A 68 1.07 5.29 7.15
CA LEU A 68 2.08 6.30 6.86
C LEU A 68 2.21 7.28 8.03
N THR A 69 1.11 7.69 8.67
CA THR A 69 1.16 8.56 9.84
C THR A 69 1.88 7.88 11.02
N ALA A 70 1.60 6.60 11.27
CA ALA A 70 2.28 5.84 12.31
C ALA A 70 3.77 5.66 12.00
N PHE A 71 4.10 5.39 10.74
CA PHE A 71 5.47 5.31 10.24
C PHE A 71 6.20 6.65 10.45
N LEU A 72 5.63 7.77 10.00
CA LEU A 72 6.24 9.09 10.14
C LEU A 72 6.43 9.46 11.62
N ARG A 73 5.44 9.18 12.47
CA ARG A 73 5.55 9.45 13.91
C ARG A 73 6.70 8.68 14.55
N SER A 74 6.76 7.37 14.35
CA SER A 74 7.83 6.54 14.92
C SER A 74 9.21 6.99 14.47
N HIS A 75 9.40 7.25 13.18
CA HIS A 75 10.70 7.67 12.66
C HIS A 75 11.06 9.13 13.00
N SER A 76 10.07 10.00 13.25
CA SER A 76 10.33 11.36 13.72
C SER A 76 10.93 11.41 15.12
N GLU A 77 10.60 10.44 15.99
CA GLU A 77 11.18 10.31 17.34
C GLU A 77 12.63 9.82 17.29
N GLU A 78 12.98 9.07 16.25
CA GLU A 78 14.34 8.54 16.06
C GLU A 78 15.27 9.60 15.44
N MET A 79 14.74 10.50 14.60
CA MET A 79 15.51 11.51 13.86
C MET A 79 16.19 12.57 14.74
N ILE A 80 17.39 12.97 14.33
CA ILE A 80 18.08 14.13 14.91
C ILE A 80 17.41 15.45 14.48
N PRO A 81 17.46 16.53 15.29
CA PRO A 81 17.03 17.85 14.86
C PRO A 81 17.73 18.29 13.57
N GLY A 82 16.96 18.71 12.58
CA GLY A 82 17.48 19.11 11.25
C GLY A 82 17.83 17.94 10.33
N GLY A 83 17.56 16.69 10.72
CA GLY A 83 17.68 15.54 9.84
C GLY A 83 16.64 15.57 8.71
N LEU A 84 16.92 14.81 7.64
CA LEU A 84 16.04 14.67 6.48
C LEU A 84 15.61 13.22 6.29
N MET A 85 14.34 13.06 5.94
CA MET A 85 13.77 11.78 5.52
C MET A 85 13.41 11.85 4.05
N VAL A 86 13.89 10.88 3.27
CA VAL A 86 13.52 10.73 1.86
C VAL A 86 12.62 9.52 1.71
N LEU A 87 11.41 9.75 1.22
CA LEU A 87 10.39 8.74 0.97
C LEU A 87 10.15 8.62 -0.51
N ILE A 88 10.23 7.40 -1.04
CA ILE A 88 9.96 7.11 -2.45
C ILE A 88 8.76 6.17 -2.53
N PHE A 89 7.70 6.63 -3.18
CA PHE A 89 6.47 5.88 -3.40
C PHE A 89 6.19 5.73 -4.89
N VAL A 90 5.60 4.60 -5.28
CA VAL A 90 4.97 4.45 -6.59
C VAL A 90 3.54 5.01 -6.48
N GLY A 91 3.29 6.15 -7.12
CA GLY A 91 1.95 6.70 -7.27
C GLY A 91 1.21 6.06 -8.45
N SER A 92 -0.13 6.07 -8.38
CA SER A 92 -0.96 5.84 -9.57
C SER A 92 -1.41 7.19 -10.10
N ASN A 93 -1.33 7.39 -11.42
CA ASN A 93 -2.00 8.52 -12.05
C ASN A 93 -3.50 8.22 -12.11
N GLU A 94 -4.35 9.24 -11.97
CA GLU A 94 -5.80 9.13 -12.19
C GLU A 94 -6.17 8.96 -13.67
N ASP A 95 -5.17 8.82 -14.54
CA ASP A 95 -5.35 8.64 -15.98
C ASP A 95 -6.18 7.38 -16.23
N PRO A 96 -7.43 7.51 -16.69
CA PRO A 96 -8.29 6.37 -17.00
C PRO A 96 -7.64 5.47 -18.06
N ASP A 97 -6.78 6.05 -18.90
CA ASP A 97 -6.07 5.38 -19.98
C ASP A 97 -4.73 4.77 -19.55
N TYR A 98 -4.34 4.84 -18.27
CA TYR A 98 -3.12 4.21 -17.78
C TYR A 98 -3.11 2.69 -18.07
N PHE A 99 -4.25 2.03 -17.87
CA PHE A 99 -4.44 0.61 -18.16
C PHE A 99 -4.40 0.30 -19.66
N THR A 100 -4.91 1.20 -20.50
CA THR A 100 -4.92 1.06 -21.96
C THR A 100 -3.53 1.29 -22.56
N ARG A 101 -2.72 2.16 -21.93
CA ARG A 101 -1.42 2.60 -22.44
C ARG A 101 -0.24 1.74 -21.95
N PHE A 102 -0.34 1.17 -20.75
CA PHE A 102 0.71 0.37 -20.12
C PHE A 102 0.32 -1.09 -19.87
N GLY A 103 -0.90 -1.48 -20.24
CA GLY A 103 -1.46 -2.82 -20.01
C GLY A 103 -2.04 -2.99 -18.60
N PRO A 104 -2.70 -4.14 -18.34
CA PRO A 104 -3.21 -4.47 -17.01
C PRO A 104 -2.05 -4.47 -16.02
N ASN A 105 -2.26 -3.84 -14.86
CA ASN A 105 -1.24 -3.86 -13.83
C ASN A 105 -1.00 -5.32 -13.39
N ILE A 106 0.19 -5.61 -12.84
CA ILE A 106 0.56 -6.98 -12.47
C ILE A 106 -0.46 -7.66 -11.54
N TRP A 107 -1.20 -6.91 -10.73
CA TRP A 107 -2.23 -7.46 -9.86
C TRP A 107 -3.54 -7.80 -10.54
N GLU A 108 -3.93 -7.06 -11.57
CA GLU A 108 -5.08 -7.43 -12.39
C GLU A 108 -4.80 -8.75 -13.10
N LEU A 109 -3.58 -8.93 -13.63
CA LEU A 109 -3.14 -10.21 -14.19
C LEU A 109 -3.20 -11.33 -13.15
N PHE A 110 -2.67 -11.11 -11.95
CA PHE A 110 -2.77 -12.09 -10.86
C PHE A 110 -4.23 -12.37 -10.46
N ALA A 111 -5.08 -11.35 -10.37
CA ALA A 111 -6.49 -11.52 -10.06
C ALA A 111 -7.16 -12.39 -11.13
N MET A 112 -6.92 -12.14 -12.41
CA MET A 112 -7.46 -12.94 -13.51
C MET A 112 -7.02 -14.42 -13.41
N ILE A 113 -5.73 -14.67 -13.19
CA ILE A 113 -5.18 -16.03 -13.06
C ILE A 113 -5.80 -16.75 -11.84
N LEU A 114 -5.88 -16.07 -10.69
CA LEU A 114 -6.46 -16.65 -9.49
C LEU A 114 -7.96 -16.97 -9.67
N ASN A 115 -8.70 -16.09 -10.35
CA ASN A 115 -10.10 -16.37 -10.68
C ASN A 115 -10.23 -17.58 -11.63
N ASP A 116 -9.37 -17.71 -12.65
CA ASP A 116 -9.36 -18.90 -13.53
C ASP A 116 -9.10 -20.19 -12.74
N MET A 117 -8.16 -20.15 -11.78
CA MET A 117 -7.83 -21.31 -10.95
C MET A 117 -8.96 -21.72 -9.99
N VAL A 118 -9.85 -20.81 -9.60
CA VAL A 118 -11.00 -21.10 -8.72
C VAL A 118 -12.19 -21.68 -9.49
N ILE A 119 -12.29 -21.38 -10.79
CA ILE A 119 -13.38 -21.85 -11.66
C ILE A 119 -13.12 -23.28 -12.17
N ARG A 120 -11.89 -23.79 -12.05
CA ARG A 120 -11.50 -25.16 -12.38
C ARG A 120 -11.68 -26.11 -11.20
#